data_AF-A0A7K9LMV7-F1
#
_entry.id   AF-A0A7K9LMV7-F1
#
_cell.length_a   1.000
_cell.length_b   1.000
_cell.length_c   1.000
_cell.angle_alpha   90.00
_cell.angle_beta   90.00
_cell.angle_gamma   90.00
#
_symmetry.space_group_name_H-M   'P 1'
#
loop_
_entity.id
_entity.type
_entity.pdbx_description
1 polymer ?
#
loop_
_entity_poly.entity_id
_entity_poly.type
_entity_poly.pdbx_seq_one_letter_code
_entity_poly.pdbx_strand_id
1 'polypeptide(L)'
;VFLGGSDTVEFPIKFTPKSAGCYHCQILLKSSSDIRVYEIECVVNADQADAQVEFLTPAYQAVTQEIPITNISSEDWRFEALLEGQCFHGPAVINVPVGETVQYPLTFKPVAE
;
A
#
# COMPACT_ATOMS: atom_id res chain seq x y z
N VAL A 1 36.77 -33.48 17.54
CA VAL A 1 35.36 -33.75 17.15
C VAL A 1 34.78 -32.42 16.75
N PHE A 2 34.77 -32.14 15.45
CA PHE A 2 34.11 -30.94 14.92
C PHE A 2 32.61 -31.23 14.92
N LEU A 3 31.89 -30.66 15.89
CA LEU A 3 30.44 -30.61 15.85
C LEU A 3 30.07 -29.46 14.92
N GLY A 4 29.82 -29.78 13.65
CA GLY A 4 29.19 -28.84 12.72
C GLY A 4 27.76 -28.59 13.17
N GLY A 5 27.57 -27.57 14.01
CA GLY A 5 26.26 -26.96 14.24
C GLY A 5 26.16 -25.73 13.35
N SER A 6 25.04 -25.53 12.66
CA SER A 6 24.80 -24.27 11.98
C SER A 6 24.86 -23.13 13.01
N ASP A 7 25.57 -22.05 12.72
CA ASP A 7 25.64 -20.81 13.54
C ASP A 7 24.29 -20.06 13.66
N THR A 8 23.21 -20.72 13.31
CA THR A 8 21.85 -20.19 13.23
C THR A 8 20.91 -21.10 14.00
N VAL A 9 20.02 -20.48 14.76
CA VAL A 9 18.90 -21.14 15.47
C VAL A 9 17.59 -20.57 14.95
N GLU A 10 16.58 -21.41 14.80
CA GLU A 10 15.24 -20.95 14.48
C GLU A 10 14.60 -20.31 15.72
N PHE A 11 14.01 -19.13 15.54
CA PHE A 11 13.30 -18.41 16.60
C PHE A 11 11.85 -18.17 16.16
N PRO A 12 10.87 -18.95 16.65
CA PRO A 12 9.50 -18.85 16.19
C PRO A 12 8.84 -17.55 16.70
N ILE A 13 8.32 -16.75 15.77
CA ILE A 13 7.61 -15.50 16.05
C ILE A 13 6.19 -15.63 15.50
N LYS A 14 5.21 -15.19 16.28
CA LYS A 14 3.83 -15.05 15.82
C LYS A 14 3.45 -13.57 15.80
N PHE A 15 3.15 -13.05 14.62
CA PHE A 15 2.63 -11.72 14.41
C PHE A 15 1.12 -11.78 14.18
N THR A 16 0.34 -11.08 15.00
CA THR A 16 -1.14 -11.03 14.91
C THR A 16 -1.59 -9.58 14.95
N PRO A 17 -1.51 -8.85 13.82
CA PRO A 17 -1.95 -7.47 13.73
C PRO A 17 -3.47 -7.38 13.84
N LYS A 18 -3.97 -6.24 14.36
CA LYS A 18 -5.41 -5.97 14.48
C LYS A 18 -5.98 -5.20 13.30
N SER A 19 -5.13 -4.51 12.55
CA SER A 19 -5.51 -3.64 11.44
C SER A 19 -4.34 -3.51 10.47
N ALA A 20 -4.61 -2.89 9.32
CA ALA A 20 -3.56 -2.37 8.46
C ALA A 20 -2.66 -1.37 9.21
N GLY A 21 -1.41 -1.26 8.78
CA GLY A 21 -0.43 -0.32 9.33
C GLY A 21 1.00 -0.84 9.31
N CYS A 22 1.92 0.03 9.69
CA CYS A 22 3.32 -0.32 9.93
C CYS A 22 3.57 -0.50 11.44
N TYR A 23 4.12 -1.64 11.82
CA TYR A 23 4.43 -2.01 13.19
C TYR A 23 5.95 -2.13 13.36
N HIS A 24 6.54 -1.15 14.05
CA HIS A 24 7.93 -1.21 14.48
C HIS A 24 8.03 -2.04 15.76
N CYS A 25 8.79 -3.12 15.72
CA CYS A 25 8.96 -4.06 16.80
C CYS A 25 10.44 -4.27 17.12
N GLN A 26 10.74 -4.66 18.35
CA GLN A 26 12.08 -5.01 18.79
C GLN A 26 12.09 -6.39 19.44
N ILE A 27 13.06 -7.23 19.06
CA ILE A 27 13.39 -8.46 19.77
C ILE A 27 14.66 -8.22 20.58
N LEU A 28 14.54 -8.33 21.90
CA LEU A 28 15.66 -8.27 22.82
C LEU A 28 16.08 -9.70 23.22
N LEU A 29 17.27 -10.12 22.81
CA LEU A 29 17.91 -11.34 23.29
C LEU A 29 18.97 -10.97 24.32
N LYS A 30 18.90 -11.56 25.51
CA LYS A 30 19.81 -11.24 26.62
C LYS A 30 20.34 -12.50 27.29
N SER A 31 21.65 -12.52 27.51
CA SER A 31 22.35 -13.45 28.39
C SER A 31 23.10 -12.66 29.49
N SER A 32 23.87 -13.36 30.33
CA SER A 32 24.72 -12.70 31.34
C SER A 32 25.88 -11.90 30.74
N SER A 33 26.26 -12.17 29.48
CA SER A 33 27.46 -11.60 28.84
C SER A 33 27.19 -10.95 27.48
N ASP A 34 25.97 -11.09 26.93
CA ASP A 34 25.61 -10.62 25.59
C ASP A 34 24.18 -10.07 25.57
N ILE A 35 23.98 -8.97 24.85
CA ILE A 35 22.67 -8.34 24.62
C ILE A 35 22.58 -8.01 23.14
N ARG A 36 21.52 -8.49 22.48
CA ARG A 36 21.24 -8.21 21.07
C ARG A 36 19.83 -7.64 20.92
N VAL A 37 19.72 -6.58 20.14
CA VAL A 37 18.44 -5.97 19.76
C VAL A 37 18.29 -6.13 18.26
N TYR A 38 17.16 -6.72 17.84
CA TYR A 38 16.78 -6.83 16.45
C TYR A 38 15.54 -5.96 16.23
N GLU A 39 15.65 -5.00 15.33
CA GLU A 39 14.49 -4.23 14.86
C GLU A 39 13.79 -5.01 13.75
N ILE A 40 12.48 -5.05 13.83
CA ILE A 40 11.61 -5.71 12.86
C ILE A 40 10.53 -4.71 12.48
N GLU A 41 10.41 -4.45 11.19
CA GLU A 41 9.30 -3.71 10.62
C GLU A 41 8.31 -4.71 10.01
N CYS A 42 7.08 -4.72 10.52
CA CYS A 42 6.00 -5.52 9.98
C CYS A 42 4.98 -4.60 9.29
N VAL A 43 4.78 -4.77 7.98
CA VAL A 43 3.80 -3.99 7.21
C VAL A 43 2.57 -4.85 6.93
N VAL A 44 1.42 -4.34 7.35
CA VAL A 44 0.11 -4.95 7.09
C VAL A 44 -0.62 -4.05 6.13
N ASN A 45 -0.78 -4.52 4.90
CA ASN A 45 -1.63 -3.85 3.94
C ASN A 45 -3.09 -4.07 4.36
N ALA A 46 -3.94 -3.06 4.18
CA ALA A 46 -5.37 -3.30 4.23
C ALA A 46 -5.71 -4.34 3.17
N ASP A 47 -6.65 -5.24 3.47
CA ASP A 47 -7.34 -5.97 2.41
C ASP A 47 -7.81 -4.90 1.42
N GLN A 48 -7.25 -4.90 0.21
CA GLN A 48 -7.66 -3.94 -0.82
C GLN A 48 -9.16 -4.13 -0.98
N ALA A 49 -9.95 -3.18 -0.48
CA ALA A 49 -11.32 -3.08 -0.91
C ALA A 49 -11.23 -2.71 -2.38
N ASP A 50 -11.39 -3.70 -3.25
CA ASP A 50 -11.60 -3.46 -4.67
C ASP A 50 -12.79 -2.50 -4.78
N ALA A 51 -12.50 -1.22 -5.00
CA ALA A 51 -13.51 -0.20 -5.16
C ALA A 51 -14.06 -0.31 -6.59
N GLN A 52 -15.36 -0.48 -6.72
CA GLN A 52 -16.04 -0.47 -8.01
C GLN A 52 -16.56 0.93 -8.31
N VAL A 53 -16.23 1.44 -9.49
CA VAL A 53 -16.71 2.73 -10.00
C VAL A 53 -17.47 2.47 -11.29
N GLU A 54 -18.75 2.84 -11.33
CA GLU A 54 -19.61 2.64 -12.50
C GLU A 54 -19.70 3.93 -13.32
N PHE A 55 -19.44 3.85 -14.63
CA PHE A 55 -19.55 4.98 -15.56
C PHE A 55 -20.81 4.83 -16.42
N LEU A 56 -21.74 5.77 -16.27
CA LEU A 56 -22.97 5.85 -17.07
C LEU A 56 -22.97 7.17 -17.84
N THR A 57 -22.99 7.07 -19.16
CA THR A 57 -22.94 8.23 -20.07
C THR A 57 -23.74 7.94 -21.33
N PRO A 58 -24.35 8.94 -21.98
CA PRO A 58 -24.89 8.75 -23.32
C PRO A 58 -23.82 8.28 -24.29
N ALA A 59 -24.23 7.58 -25.36
CA ALA A 59 -23.30 7.07 -26.36
C ALA A 59 -22.37 8.18 -26.88
N TYR A 60 -21.07 7.88 -26.96
CA TYR A 60 -20.02 8.78 -27.46
C TYR A 60 -19.78 10.04 -26.63
N GLN A 61 -20.36 10.16 -25.43
CA GLN A 61 -20.10 11.27 -24.53
C GLN A 61 -19.06 10.88 -23.49
N ALA A 62 -18.07 11.76 -23.32
CA ALA A 62 -17.08 11.61 -22.26
C ALA A 62 -17.71 11.93 -20.90
N VAL A 63 -17.29 11.21 -19.87
CA VAL A 63 -17.65 11.45 -18.48
C VAL A 63 -16.41 11.33 -17.60
N THR A 64 -16.24 12.28 -16.68
CA THR A 64 -15.16 12.28 -15.70
C THR A 64 -15.74 12.06 -14.32
N GLN A 65 -15.17 11.12 -13.57
CA GLN A 65 -15.47 10.92 -12.15
C GLN A 65 -14.23 11.26 -11.33
N GLU A 66 -14.46 11.99 -10.25
CA GLU A 66 -13.44 12.38 -9.28
C GLU A 66 -13.36 11.31 -8.19
N ILE A 67 -12.27 10.55 -8.16
CA ILE A 67 -12.04 9.49 -7.16
C ILE A 67 -11.26 10.11 -5.99
N PRO A 68 -11.83 10.16 -4.77
CA PRO A 68 -11.14 10.75 -3.62
C PRO A 68 -10.03 9.84 -3.11
N ILE A 69 -8.82 10.36 -3.05
CA ILE A 69 -7.65 9.68 -2.50
C ILE A 69 -7.20 10.44 -1.26
N THR A 70 -7.46 9.86 -0.08
CA THR A 70 -7.14 10.45 1.22
C THR A 70 -5.84 9.88 1.76
N ASN A 71 -4.87 10.76 2.02
CA ASN A 71 -3.62 10.41 2.68
C ASN A 71 -3.78 10.47 4.20
N ILE A 72 -3.88 9.28 4.82
CA ILE A 72 -3.99 9.12 6.27
C ILE A 72 -2.66 8.85 6.97
N SER A 73 -1.54 8.91 6.24
CA SER A 73 -0.21 8.66 6.77
C SER A 73 0.42 9.93 7.37
N SER A 74 1.68 9.84 7.81
CA SER A 74 2.48 10.97 8.30
C SER A 74 3.45 11.56 7.26
N GLU A 75 3.39 11.09 6.01
CA GLU A 75 4.29 11.51 4.93
C GLU A 75 3.51 11.83 3.66
N ASP A 76 4.09 12.65 2.78
CA ASP A 76 3.50 12.94 1.47
C ASP A 76 3.53 11.69 0.58
N TRP A 77 2.45 11.45 -0.14
CA TRP A 77 2.36 10.34 -1.09
C TRP A 77 2.61 10.81 -2.52
N ARG A 78 3.42 10.05 -3.27
CA ARG A 78 3.51 10.12 -4.73
C ARG A 78 2.89 8.84 -5.31
N PHE A 79 1.66 8.94 -5.80
CA PHE A 79 0.94 7.82 -6.40
C PHE A 79 1.21 7.73 -7.89
N GLU A 80 1.44 6.53 -8.40
CA GLU A 80 1.50 6.21 -9.81
C GLU A 80 0.23 5.45 -10.19
N ALA A 81 -0.54 5.98 -11.16
CA ALA A 81 -1.77 5.38 -11.61
C ALA A 81 -1.51 4.47 -12.81
N LEU A 82 -1.83 3.18 -12.67
CA LEU A 82 -1.86 2.22 -13.76
C LEU A 82 -3.31 2.06 -14.23
N LEU A 83 -3.58 2.41 -15.48
CA LEU A 83 -4.89 2.25 -16.10
C LEU A 83 -4.85 1.11 -17.11
N GLU A 84 -5.71 0.11 -16.89
CA GLU A 84 -5.91 -1.02 -17.78
C GLU A 84 -7.31 -0.97 -18.39
N GLY A 85 -7.44 -1.38 -19.66
CA GLY A 85 -8.69 -1.29 -20.42
C GLY A 85 -8.70 -0.17 -21.46
N GLN A 86 -9.78 -0.10 -22.25
CA GLN A 86 -9.90 0.87 -23.34
C GLN A 86 -10.72 2.10 -22.92
N CYS A 87 -10.46 3.23 -23.57
CA CYS A 87 -11.23 4.47 -23.42
C CYS A 87 -11.16 5.14 -22.03
N PHE A 88 -10.29 4.69 -21.12
CA PHE A 88 -10.04 5.33 -19.83
C PHE A 88 -8.79 6.19 -19.86
N HIS A 89 -8.87 7.38 -19.26
CA HIS A 89 -7.80 8.36 -19.19
C HIS A 89 -7.75 9.02 -17.81
N GLY A 90 -6.54 9.28 -17.33
CA GLY A 90 -6.30 10.02 -16.09
C GLY A 90 -4.82 10.39 -15.94
N PRO A 91 -4.47 11.21 -14.94
CA PRO A 91 -3.08 11.56 -14.65
C PRO A 91 -2.25 10.31 -14.30
N ALA A 92 -1.06 10.15 -14.88
CA ALA A 92 -0.20 9.00 -14.55
C ALA A 92 0.39 9.09 -13.13
N VAL A 93 0.49 10.30 -12.57
CA VAL A 93 1.03 10.56 -11.25
C VAL A 93 0.18 11.62 -10.56
N ILE A 94 -0.08 11.42 -9.27
CA ILE A 94 -0.62 12.46 -8.39
C ILE A 94 0.21 12.54 -7.11
N ASN A 95 0.30 13.73 -6.53
CA ASN A 95 0.87 13.91 -5.20
C ASN A 95 -0.25 14.20 -4.22
N VAL A 96 -0.28 13.47 -3.10
CA VAL A 96 -1.29 13.62 -2.06
C VAL A 96 -0.57 14.03 -0.77
N PRO A 97 -0.61 15.32 -0.39
CA PRO A 97 0.06 15.79 0.81
C PRO A 97 -0.43 15.07 2.07
N VAL A 98 0.39 15.07 3.11
CA VAL A 98 0.05 14.50 4.42
C VAL A 98 -1.28 15.04 4.95
N GLY A 99 -2.19 14.14 5.33
CA GLY A 99 -3.50 14.48 5.89
C GLY A 99 -4.53 15.03 4.90
N GLU A 100 -4.17 15.20 3.63
CA GLU A 100 -5.04 15.79 2.61
C GLU A 100 -5.81 14.74 1.80
N THR A 101 -6.88 15.20 1.13
CA THR A 101 -7.59 14.41 0.11
C THR A 101 -7.46 15.08 -1.24
N VAL A 102 -6.94 14.34 -2.22
CA VAL A 102 -6.83 14.80 -3.61
C VAL A 102 -7.83 14.03 -4.46
N GLN A 103 -8.47 14.74 -5.40
CA GLN A 103 -9.39 14.13 -6.35
C GLN A 103 -8.63 13.66 -7.58
N TYR A 104 -8.73 12.36 -7.87
CA TYR A 104 -8.17 11.76 -9.08
C TYR A 104 -9.22 11.75 -10.20
N PRO A 105 -9.03 12.52 -11.28
CA PRO A 105 -9.99 12.59 -12.37
C PRO A 105 -9.81 11.38 -13.30
N LEU A 106 -10.71 10.39 -13.19
CA LEU A 106 -10.80 9.28 -14.13
C LEU A 106 -11.86 9.59 -15.18
N THR A 107 -11.43 9.73 -16.43
CA THR A 107 -12.28 10.04 -17.58
C THR A 107 -12.50 8.80 -18.43
N PHE A 108 -13.77 8.43 -18.63
CA PHE A 108 -14.16 7.50 -19.68
C PHE A 108 -14.56 8.28 -20.93
N LYS A 109 -13.89 8.03 -22.05
CA LYS A 109 -14.13 8.66 -23.34
C LYS A 109 -14.27 7.60 -24.44
N PRO A 110 -15.49 7.14 -24.72
CA PRO A 110 -15.73 6.13 -25.75
C PRO A 110 -15.40 6.68 -27.14
N VAL A 111 -14.79 5.86 -27.99
CA VAL A 111 -14.56 6.16 -29.41
C VAL A 111 -15.81 5.88 -30.24
N ALA A 112 -16.03 6.66 -31.29
CA ALA A 112 -17.08 6.37 -32.27
C ALA A 112 -16.62 5.23 -33.21
N GLU A 113 -17.53 4.30 -33.52
CA GLU A 113 -17.36 3.31 -34.61
C GLU A 113 -17.55 3.96 -35.99
#